data_AF-A0A915DMN8-F1
#
_entry.id   AF-A0A915DMN8-F1
#
_cell.length_a   1.000
_cell.length_b   1.000
_cell.length_c   1.000
_cell.angle_alpha   90.00
_cell.angle_beta   90.00
_cell.angle_gamma   90.00
#
_symmetry.space_group_name_H-M   'P 1'
#
loop_
_entity.id
_entity.type
_entity.pdbx_description
1 polymer ?
#
loop_
_entity_poly.entity_id
_entity_poly.type
_entity_poly.pdbx_seq_one_letter_code
_entity_poly.pdbx_strand_id
1 'polypeptide(L)'
;MASRTNNKENPRRLLMLQAISGAFAGVAAAIVTNPLEILRIRVQVHRTSYYETLRRLYVHEGVAVFTKGLPPRMISNGLYSCLSMMAYETVKRASVLPEFKLSMSSMPSRFQRVKQWLLFNRQWHIIDANQQDAFDTAKKIAYHLSVVVINTRHVAMHAFDWNHISFHFDRRYPRSKNDLVAHQIHEYDPCRVFWLITSGALKEHVYRSNLPRRTCLERLHLFPDATIPDFLKKNIGNQLEQVQTVHKKSTDYTEEERAKFPRMFKLSEDHILDWQEPLETPAWERYVIPEKDKKPRVVVKAKGGDKEAARKGKK
;
A
#
# COMPACT_ATOMS: atom_id res chain seq x y z
N MET A 1 9.87 20.48 49.04
CA MET A 1 8.51 20.57 49.64
C MET A 1 7.45 20.59 48.55
N ALA A 2 6.97 19.42 48.14
CA ALA A 2 5.65 19.27 47.54
C ALA A 2 5.20 17.85 47.90
N SER A 3 4.37 17.76 48.92
CA SER A 3 3.70 16.54 49.38
C SER A 3 2.96 15.92 48.20
N ARG A 4 3.53 14.89 47.56
CA ARG A 4 2.76 13.98 46.71
C ARG A 4 1.99 13.08 47.65
N THR A 5 0.81 13.51 48.06
CA THR A 5 -0.17 12.68 48.74
C THR A 5 -0.46 11.49 47.83
N ASN A 6 0.16 10.36 48.14
CA ASN A 6 -0.02 9.08 47.49
C ASN A 6 -1.37 8.52 47.95
N ASN A 7 -2.46 9.20 47.57
CA ASN A 7 -3.80 8.69 47.80
C ASN A 7 -4.01 7.60 46.76
N LYS A 8 -3.90 6.33 47.17
CA LYS A 8 -4.43 5.21 46.39
C LYS A 8 -5.95 5.40 46.34
N GLU A 9 -6.42 6.24 45.41
CA GLU A 9 -7.84 6.51 45.18
C GLU A 9 -8.56 5.17 45.01
N ASN A 10 -9.51 4.88 45.91
CA ASN A 10 -10.26 3.64 45.89
C ASN A 10 -10.92 3.47 44.50
N PRO A 11 -10.71 2.36 43.79
CA PRO A 11 -11.18 2.20 42.41
C PRO A 11 -12.71 2.29 42.28
N ARG A 12 -13.43 1.96 43.35
CA ARG A 12 -14.89 2.13 43.46
C ARG A 12 -15.29 3.60 43.56
N ARG A 13 -14.52 4.42 44.29
CA ARG A 13 -14.76 5.86 44.43
C ARG A 13 -14.54 6.58 43.09
N LEU A 14 -13.47 6.22 42.38
CA LEU A 14 -13.21 6.77 41.04
C LEU A 14 -14.33 6.41 40.05
N LEU A 15 -14.82 5.17 40.08
CA LEU A 15 -15.95 4.73 39.24
C LEU A 15 -17.21 5.54 39.53
N MET A 16 -17.54 5.75 40.80
CA MET A 16 -18.71 6.54 41.20
C MET A 16 -18.57 8.02 40.79
N LEU A 17 -17.39 8.61 40.99
CA LEU A 17 -17.12 10.00 40.56
C LEU A 17 -17.27 10.15 39.04
N GLN A 18 -16.75 9.20 38.26
CA GLN A 18 -16.90 9.19 36.81
C GLN A 18 -18.36 9.02 36.39
N ALA A 19 -19.11 8.12 37.02
CA ALA A 19 -20.53 7.92 36.75
C ALA A 19 -21.36 9.19 37.00
N ILE A 20 -21.15 9.85 38.14
CA ILE A 20 -21.81 11.11 38.50
C ILE A 20 -21.42 12.22 37.50
N SER A 21 -20.13 12.32 37.15
CA SER A 21 -19.68 13.30 36.14
C SER A 21 -20.31 13.04 34.77
N GLY A 22 -20.48 11.77 34.39
CA GLY A 22 -21.19 11.37 33.18
C GLY A 22 -22.66 11.75 33.20
N ALA A 23 -23.34 11.61 34.35
CA ALA A 23 -24.71 12.05 34.53
C ALA A 23 -24.85 13.58 34.34
N PHE A 24 -23.99 14.38 34.98
CA PHE A 24 -23.98 15.84 34.81
C PHE A 24 -23.68 16.25 33.38
N ALA A 25 -22.72 15.60 32.73
CA ALA A 25 -22.42 15.84 31.31
C ALA A 25 -23.63 15.54 30.41
N GLY A 26 -24.34 14.43 30.67
CA GLY A 26 -25.57 14.07 29.96
C GLY A 26 -26.70 15.08 30.13
N VAL A 27 -26.88 15.59 31.34
CA VAL A 27 -27.86 16.66 31.63
C VAL A 27 -27.47 17.97 30.93
N ALA A 28 -26.21 18.38 31.02
CA ALA A 28 -25.72 19.58 30.33
C ALA A 28 -25.90 19.48 28.81
N ALA A 29 -25.58 18.32 28.24
CA ALA A 29 -25.80 18.04 26.82
C ALA A 29 -27.29 18.12 26.45
N ALA A 30 -28.19 17.60 27.30
CA ALA A 30 -29.64 17.68 27.07
C ALA A 30 -30.14 19.12 27.03
N ILE A 31 -29.64 20.00 27.91
CA ILE A 31 -30.01 21.43 27.94
C ILE A 31 -29.57 22.12 26.66
N VAL A 32 -28.30 21.95 26.26
CA VAL A 32 -27.73 22.62 25.08
C VAL A 32 -28.37 22.12 23.78
N THR A 33 -28.67 20.82 23.70
CA THR A 33 -29.25 20.20 22.49
C THR A 33 -30.78 20.28 22.43
N ASN A 34 -31.44 20.80 23.45
CA ASN A 34 -32.91 20.88 23.49
C ASN A 34 -33.55 21.64 22.33
N PRO A 35 -33.09 22.86 22.01
CA PRO A 35 -33.70 23.65 20.95
C PRO A 35 -33.59 22.96 19.57
N LEU A 36 -32.45 22.32 19.30
CA LEU A 36 -32.19 21.64 18.03
C LEU A 36 -33.08 20.41 17.84
N GLU A 37 -33.32 19.65 18.92
CA GLU A 37 -34.18 18.47 18.84
C GLU A 37 -35.64 18.83 18.56
N ILE A 38 -36.13 19.91 19.18
CA ILE A 38 -37.50 20.38 18.98
C ILE A 38 -37.68 20.81 17.52
N LEU A 39 -36.69 21.51 16.95
CA LEU A 39 -36.70 21.86 15.53
C LEU A 39 -36.71 20.61 14.65
N ARG A 40 -35.84 19.64 14.94
CA ARG A 40 -35.78 18.36 14.21
C ARG A 40 -37.12 17.62 14.23
N ILE A 41 -37.74 17.48 15.40
CA ILE A 41 -39.03 16.80 15.57
C ILE A 41 -40.11 17.52 14.77
N ARG A 42 -40.17 18.85 14.84
CA ARG A 42 -41.17 19.65 14.12
C ARG A 42 -41.00 19.60 12.59
N VAL A 43 -39.76 19.64 12.11
CA VAL A 43 -39.44 19.45 10.68
C VAL A 43 -39.88 18.06 10.23
N GLN A 44 -39.63 17.02 11.03
CA GLN A 44 -40.00 15.65 10.69
C GLN A 44 -41.52 15.44 10.62
N VAL A 45 -42.28 16.06 11.52
CA VAL A 45 -43.76 15.97 11.55
C VAL A 45 -44.39 16.79 10.42
N HIS A 46 -43.94 18.05 10.22
CA HIS A 46 -44.56 18.95 9.26
C HIS A 46 -43.97 18.88 7.84
N ARG A 47 -42.85 18.16 7.64
CA ARG A 47 -42.11 18.04 6.37
C ARG A 47 -41.85 19.39 5.68
N THR A 48 -41.49 20.41 6.45
CA THR A 48 -41.19 21.78 5.95
C THR A 48 -39.70 22.07 6.01
N SER A 49 -39.28 23.17 5.37
CA SER A 49 -37.89 23.65 5.44
C SER A 49 -37.57 24.15 6.86
N TYR A 50 -36.34 23.92 7.32
CA TYR A 50 -35.86 24.29 8.67
C TYR A 50 -36.14 25.76 9.03
N TYR A 51 -35.95 26.68 8.07
CA TYR A 51 -36.18 28.11 8.28
C TYR A 51 -37.66 28.44 8.53
N GLU A 52 -38.55 27.81 7.75
CA GLU A 52 -39.99 28.03 7.85
C GLU A 52 -40.54 27.47 9.15
N THR A 53 -40.07 26.29 9.58
CA THR A 53 -40.42 25.70 10.87
C THR A 53 -39.97 26.57 12.04
N LEU A 54 -38.74 27.10 12.00
CA LEU A 54 -38.20 27.98 13.05
C LEU A 54 -39.01 29.28 13.17
N ARG A 55 -39.32 29.93 12.03
CA ARG A 55 -40.14 31.14 11.99
C ARG A 55 -41.52 30.90 12.59
N ARG A 56 -42.18 29.80 12.21
CA ARG A 56 -43.51 29.43 12.74
C ARG A 56 -43.47 29.18 14.24
N LEU A 57 -42.47 28.45 14.75
CA LEU A 57 -42.33 28.21 16.19
C LEU A 57 -42.18 29.52 16.97
N TYR A 58 -41.32 30.42 16.47
CA TYR A 58 -41.08 31.69 17.13
C TYR A 58 -42.32 32.58 17.17
N VAL A 59 -43.06 32.67 16.06
CA VAL A 59 -44.24 33.56 15.93
C VAL A 59 -45.46 33.04 16.69
N HIS A 60 -45.78 31.74 16.59
CA HIS A 60 -47.01 31.19 17.17
C HIS A 60 -46.88 30.80 18.64
N GLU A 61 -45.67 30.47 19.05
CA GLU A 61 -45.44 29.63 20.23
C GLU A 61 -44.37 30.27 21.16
N GLY A 62 -43.51 31.14 20.61
CA GLY A 62 -42.52 31.95 21.34
C GLY A 62 -41.28 31.17 21.78
N VAL A 63 -40.41 31.81 22.56
CA VAL A 63 -39.13 31.23 23.04
C VAL A 63 -39.30 30.11 24.08
N ALA A 64 -40.43 30.07 24.79
CA ALA A 64 -40.72 29.05 25.79
C ALA A 64 -40.89 27.64 25.19
N VAL A 65 -41.06 27.53 23.88
CA VAL A 65 -41.19 26.24 23.21
C VAL A 65 -39.90 25.46 23.19
N PHE A 66 -38.76 26.14 23.15
CA PHE A 66 -37.45 25.50 23.13
C PHE A 66 -37.08 24.83 24.46
N THR A 67 -37.84 25.07 25.54
CA THR A 67 -37.67 24.39 26.83
C THR A 67 -38.73 23.31 27.09
N LYS A 68 -39.73 23.16 26.20
CA LYS A 68 -40.74 22.08 26.32
C LYS A 68 -40.06 20.72 26.21
N GLY A 69 -40.44 19.80 27.11
CA GLY A 69 -39.89 18.44 27.17
C GLY A 69 -38.49 18.33 27.77
N LEU A 70 -37.93 19.42 28.30
CA LEU A 70 -36.57 19.41 28.87
C LEU A 70 -36.45 18.50 30.13
N PRO A 71 -37.37 18.52 31.12
CA PRO A 71 -37.23 17.69 32.31
C PRO A 71 -37.14 16.17 32.05
N PRO A 72 -38.05 15.54 31.29
CA PRO A 72 -37.94 14.09 31.01
C PRO A 72 -36.68 13.77 30.20
N ARG A 73 -36.22 14.70 29.35
CA ARG A 73 -34.99 14.53 28.58
C ARG A 73 -33.73 14.59 29.44
N MET A 74 -33.65 15.51 30.39
CA MET A 74 -32.54 15.60 31.35
C MET A 74 -32.41 14.29 32.15
N ILE A 75 -33.53 13.75 32.62
CA ILE A 75 -33.55 12.48 33.36
C ILE A 75 -33.07 11.33 32.47
N SER A 76 -33.63 11.20 31.26
CA SER A 76 -33.27 10.13 30.33
C SER A 76 -31.80 10.18 29.93
N ASN A 77 -31.30 11.33 29.49
CA ASN A 77 -29.91 11.50 29.07
C ASN A 77 -28.91 11.38 30.23
N GLY A 78 -29.28 11.88 31.42
CA GLY A 78 -28.46 11.75 32.61
C GLY A 78 -28.27 10.29 33.02
N LEU A 79 -29.37 9.52 33.07
CA LEU A 79 -29.33 8.09 33.37
C LEU A 79 -28.56 7.30 32.30
N TYR A 80 -28.83 7.58 31.02
CA TYR A 80 -28.13 6.95 29.91
C TYR A 80 -26.62 7.19 30.00
N SER A 81 -26.19 8.45 30.15
CA SER A 81 -24.76 8.81 30.18
C SER A 81 -24.05 8.25 31.42
N CYS A 82 -24.74 8.21 32.57
CA CYS A 82 -24.25 7.57 33.79
C CYS A 82 -23.96 6.06 33.56
N LEU A 83 -24.96 5.33 33.05
CA LEU A 83 -24.84 3.90 32.77
C LEU A 83 -23.79 3.60 31.71
N SER A 84 -23.74 4.39 30.63
CA SER A 84 -22.72 4.26 29.60
C SER A 84 -21.32 4.47 30.14
N MET A 85 -21.11 5.46 31.02
CA MET A 85 -19.80 5.69 31.65
C MET A 85 -19.41 4.54 32.59
N MET A 86 -20.35 4.04 33.39
CA MET A 86 -20.12 2.89 34.26
C MET A 86 -19.76 1.64 33.45
N ALA A 87 -20.51 1.34 32.39
CA ALA A 87 -20.26 0.19 31.52
C ALA A 87 -18.92 0.33 30.78
N TYR A 88 -18.59 1.52 30.29
CA TYR A 88 -17.31 1.77 29.63
C TYR A 88 -16.13 1.52 30.57
N GLU A 89 -16.16 2.07 31.78
CA GLU A 89 -15.05 1.95 32.72
C GLU A 89 -14.92 0.52 33.29
N THR A 90 -16.03 -0.20 33.49
CA THR A 90 -15.98 -1.62 33.90
C THR A 90 -15.37 -2.50 32.81
N VAL A 91 -15.82 -2.34 31.56
CA VAL A 91 -15.27 -3.07 30.41
C VAL A 91 -13.80 -2.71 30.21
N LYS A 92 -13.45 -1.43 30.22
CA LYS A 92 -12.07 -0.97 30.11
C LYS A 92 -11.17 -1.62 31.16
N ARG A 93 -11.62 -1.72 32.41
CA ARG A 93 -10.84 -2.38 33.48
C ARG A 93 -10.73 -3.89 33.29
N ALA A 94 -11.75 -4.54 32.74
CA ALA A 94 -11.75 -5.98 32.46
C ALA A 94 -10.85 -6.33 31.26
N SER A 95 -10.85 -5.51 30.20
CA SER A 95 -10.13 -5.75 28.95
C SER A 95 -8.64 -5.40 29.01
N VAL A 96 -8.19 -4.69 30.04
CA VAL A 96 -6.77 -4.30 30.16
C VAL A 96 -5.93 -5.49 30.63
N LEU A 97 -4.99 -5.90 29.77
CA LEU A 97 -4.01 -6.94 30.08
C LEU A 97 -3.20 -6.56 31.34
N PRO A 98 -2.79 -7.54 32.16
CA PRO A 98 -2.05 -7.29 33.41
C PRO A 98 -0.84 -6.38 33.23
N GLU A 99 -0.15 -6.51 32.09
CA GLU A 99 1.04 -5.74 31.70
C GLU A 99 0.80 -4.22 31.61
N PHE A 100 -0.41 -3.80 31.24
CA PHE A 100 -0.75 -2.37 31.06
C PHE A 100 -1.42 -1.74 32.29
N LYS A 101 -1.76 -2.52 33.32
CA LYS A 101 -2.40 -1.99 34.56
C LYS A 101 -1.48 -1.04 35.33
N LEU A 102 -0.17 -1.28 35.31
CA LEU A 102 0.84 -0.42 35.94
C LEU A 102 1.05 0.90 35.19
N SER A 103 0.87 0.90 33.87
CA SER A 103 1.03 2.07 32.99
C SER A 103 -0.13 3.07 33.13
N MET A 104 -1.35 2.57 33.40
CA MET A 104 -2.57 3.39 33.38
C MET A 104 -2.82 4.20 34.68
N SER A 105 -2.05 3.93 35.74
CA SER A 105 -2.26 4.51 37.08
C SER A 105 -1.63 5.89 37.27
N SER A 106 -0.77 6.34 36.35
CA SER A 106 -0.12 7.65 36.43
C SER A 106 0.04 8.28 35.05
N MET A 107 -0.09 9.61 34.98
CA MET A 107 0.28 10.36 33.78
C MET A 107 1.72 9.98 33.38
N PRO A 108 1.98 9.67 32.09
CA PRO A 108 3.31 9.21 31.68
C PRO A 108 4.35 10.26 32.05
N SER A 109 5.44 9.82 32.68
CA SER A 109 6.56 10.69 33.01
C SER A 109 7.13 11.36 31.75
N ARG A 110 7.88 12.46 31.90
CA ARG A 110 8.54 13.14 30.76
C ARG A 110 9.34 12.14 29.91
N PHE A 111 10.04 11.21 30.55
CA PHE A 111 10.85 10.19 29.88
C PHE A 111 10.00 9.11 29.18
N GLN A 112 8.89 8.69 29.79
CA GLN A 112 7.94 7.77 29.14
C GLN A 112 7.30 8.39 27.90
N ARG A 113 7.00 9.69 27.92
CA ARG A 113 6.51 10.41 26.72
C ARG A 113 7.55 10.44 25.60
N VAL A 114 8.83 10.64 25.93
CA VAL A 114 9.93 10.56 24.95
C VAL A 114 10.04 9.15 24.38
N LYS A 115 9.98 8.11 25.22
CA LYS A 115 9.97 6.71 24.75
C LYS A 115 8.78 6.42 23.84
N GLN A 116 7.59 6.88 24.23
CA GLN A 116 6.38 6.77 23.41
C GLN A 116 6.59 7.46 22.06
N TRP A 117 7.12 8.70 22.07
CA TRP A 117 7.41 9.43 20.84
C TRP A 117 8.42 8.70 19.96
N LEU A 118 9.49 8.11 20.53
CA LEU A 118 10.46 7.30 19.80
C LEU A 118 9.85 6.04 19.20
N LEU A 119 8.96 5.35 19.93
CA LEU A 119 8.30 4.13 19.42
C LEU A 119 7.37 4.41 18.24
N PHE A 120 6.70 5.55 18.25
CA PHE A 120 5.80 5.98 17.18
C PHE A 120 6.46 6.98 16.23
N ASN A 121 7.78 7.18 16.34
CA ASN A 121 8.46 8.10 15.45
C ASN A 121 8.41 7.55 14.03
N ARG A 122 8.24 8.46 13.09
CA ARG A 122 8.25 8.11 11.68
C ARG A 122 9.70 8.08 11.22
N GLN A 123 10.12 6.95 10.66
CA GLN A 123 11.44 6.79 10.07
C GLN A 123 11.32 6.78 8.55
N TRP A 124 12.24 7.47 7.88
CA TRP A 124 12.35 7.48 6.43
C TRP A 124 13.41 6.48 6.00
N HIS A 125 12.98 5.57 5.14
CA HIS A 125 13.83 4.54 4.56
C HIS A 125 14.17 4.88 3.12
N ILE A 126 15.40 4.64 2.68
CA ILE A 126 15.78 4.69 1.27
C ILE A 126 16.08 3.29 0.74
N ILE A 127 15.68 3.00 -0.50
CA ILE A 127 16.04 1.75 -1.20
C ILE A 127 16.44 2.05 -2.65
N ASP A 128 17.51 1.41 -3.10
CA ASP A 128 17.99 1.49 -4.48
C ASP A 128 17.39 0.36 -5.31
N ALA A 129 16.57 0.70 -6.32
CA ALA A 129 15.88 -0.25 -7.17
C ALA A 129 16.70 -0.69 -8.41
N ASN A 130 17.94 -0.25 -8.54
CA ASN A 130 18.79 -0.60 -9.68
C ASN A 130 19.00 -2.11 -9.79
N GLN A 131 18.58 -2.68 -10.92
CA GLN A 131 18.60 -4.12 -11.22
C GLN A 131 17.94 -4.97 -10.12
N GLN A 132 16.91 -4.44 -9.46
CA GLN A 132 16.09 -5.16 -8.48
C GLN A 132 14.76 -5.58 -9.09
N ASP A 133 14.23 -6.74 -8.72
CA ASP A 133 12.89 -7.14 -9.16
C ASP A 133 11.82 -6.20 -8.59
N ALA A 134 10.97 -5.68 -9.48
CA ALA A 134 9.95 -4.71 -9.11
C ALA A 134 8.91 -5.26 -8.11
N PHE A 135 8.50 -6.53 -8.25
CA PHE A 135 7.49 -7.13 -7.39
C PHE A 135 8.03 -7.45 -6.00
N ASP A 136 9.20 -8.07 -5.93
CA ASP A 136 9.77 -8.45 -4.63
C ASP A 136 10.24 -7.22 -3.85
N THR A 137 10.76 -6.19 -4.54
CA THR A 137 11.05 -4.90 -3.92
C THR A 137 9.77 -4.23 -3.40
N ALA A 138 8.68 -4.24 -4.18
CA ALA A 138 7.39 -3.71 -3.74
C ALA A 138 6.81 -4.43 -2.52
N LYS A 139 6.92 -5.77 -2.45
CA LYS A 139 6.51 -6.54 -1.26
C LYS A 139 7.31 -6.12 -0.03
N LYS A 140 8.64 -5.97 -0.16
CA LYS A 140 9.51 -5.48 0.94
C LYS A 140 9.09 -4.08 1.39
N ILE A 141 8.84 -3.18 0.44
CA ILE A 141 8.38 -1.80 0.72
C ILE A 141 7.02 -1.79 1.44
N ALA A 142 6.11 -2.72 1.11
CA ALA A 142 4.78 -2.74 1.70
C ALA A 142 4.77 -2.94 3.23
N TYR A 143 5.85 -3.49 3.82
CA TYR A 143 6.03 -3.58 5.27
C TYR A 143 6.42 -2.25 5.93
N HIS A 144 6.90 -1.28 5.16
CA HIS A 144 7.36 0.01 5.65
C HIS A 144 6.37 1.13 5.29
N LEU A 145 6.08 2.00 6.26
CA LEU A 145 5.09 3.07 6.10
C LEU A 145 5.61 4.29 5.31
N SER A 146 6.93 4.43 5.11
CA SER A 146 7.55 5.64 4.56
C SER A 146 8.88 5.32 3.89
N VAL A 147 8.88 5.35 2.57
CA VAL A 147 10.01 4.88 1.77
C VAL A 147 10.26 5.82 0.60
N VAL A 148 11.54 6.07 0.36
CA VAL A 148 12.08 6.73 -0.83
C VAL A 148 12.74 5.66 -1.68
N VAL A 149 12.33 5.53 -2.94
CA VAL A 149 12.91 4.60 -3.91
C VAL A 149 13.64 5.42 -4.95
N ILE A 150 14.89 5.05 -5.23
CA ILE A 150 15.71 5.66 -6.28
C ILE A 150 16.01 4.67 -7.40
N ASN A 151 16.46 5.19 -8.54
CA ASN A 151 16.82 4.40 -9.73
C ASN A 151 15.68 3.52 -10.25
N THR A 152 14.41 3.98 -10.14
CA THR A 152 13.28 3.17 -10.62
C THR A 152 13.35 2.94 -12.13
N ARG A 153 14.03 3.79 -12.90
CA ARG A 153 14.28 3.59 -14.34
C ARG A 153 15.02 2.29 -14.64
N HIS A 154 15.91 1.86 -13.74
CA HIS A 154 16.76 0.69 -13.91
C HIS A 154 16.24 -0.54 -13.16
N VAL A 155 14.96 -0.55 -12.81
CA VAL A 155 14.32 -1.71 -12.19
C VAL A 155 14.29 -2.90 -13.15
N ALA A 156 14.37 -4.11 -12.61
CA ALA A 156 14.24 -5.35 -13.35
C ALA A 156 12.86 -5.97 -13.11
N MET A 157 12.42 -6.81 -14.05
CA MET A 157 11.31 -7.73 -13.87
C MET A 157 11.77 -9.10 -14.35
N HIS A 158 11.22 -10.15 -13.77
CA HIS A 158 11.58 -11.51 -14.12
C HIS A 158 11.25 -11.87 -15.59
N ALA A 159 12.22 -12.44 -16.30
CA ALA A 159 12.06 -12.97 -17.67
C ALA A 159 11.36 -12.00 -18.65
N PHE A 160 10.19 -12.40 -19.21
CA PHE A 160 9.44 -11.66 -20.22
C PHE A 160 8.26 -10.85 -19.65
N ASP A 161 8.24 -10.65 -18.33
CA ASP A 161 7.13 -9.98 -17.65
C ASP A 161 6.93 -8.54 -18.12
N TRP A 162 8.00 -7.89 -18.59
CA TRP A 162 7.94 -6.57 -19.23
C TRP A 162 6.98 -6.51 -20.43
N ASN A 163 6.78 -7.63 -21.14
CA ASN A 163 5.92 -7.72 -22.32
C ASN A 163 4.59 -8.44 -22.04
N HIS A 164 4.56 -9.32 -21.05
CA HIS A 164 3.36 -10.12 -20.75
C HIS A 164 2.45 -9.46 -19.70
N ILE A 165 3.00 -8.63 -18.82
CA ILE A 165 2.21 -7.95 -17.79
C ILE A 165 1.60 -6.69 -18.37
N SER A 166 0.26 -6.65 -18.38
CA SER A 166 -0.52 -5.49 -18.77
C SER A 166 -1.25 -4.90 -17.57
N PHE A 167 -1.33 -3.57 -17.54
CA PHE A 167 -2.07 -2.81 -16.54
C PHE A 167 -3.34 -2.24 -17.17
N HIS A 168 -4.47 -2.55 -16.53
CA HIS A 168 -5.79 -2.13 -16.98
C HIS A 168 -6.12 -0.72 -16.48
N PHE A 169 -6.53 0.16 -17.39
CA PHE A 169 -7.03 1.50 -17.09
C PHE A 169 -8.44 1.68 -17.65
N ASP A 170 -9.38 2.07 -16.78
CA ASP A 170 -10.78 2.33 -17.16
C ASP A 170 -11.19 3.74 -16.74
N ARG A 171 -11.61 4.57 -17.70
CA ARG A 171 -12.14 5.93 -17.44
C ARG A 171 -13.65 5.95 -17.21
N ARG A 172 -14.30 4.78 -17.18
CA ARG A 172 -15.75 4.56 -16.97
C ARG A 172 -16.66 5.11 -18.08
N TYR A 173 -16.09 5.49 -19.22
CA TYR A 173 -16.85 5.78 -20.43
C TYR A 173 -16.88 4.55 -21.36
N PRO A 174 -17.92 4.39 -22.20
CA PRO A 174 -17.95 3.34 -23.21
C PRO A 174 -16.67 3.37 -24.06
N ARG A 175 -16.06 2.19 -24.28
CA ARG A 175 -14.78 2.01 -25.01
C ARG A 175 -13.56 2.74 -24.41
N SER A 176 -13.60 3.14 -23.14
CA SER A 176 -12.47 3.81 -22.48
C SER A 176 -11.47 2.86 -21.77
N LYS A 177 -11.63 1.55 -21.98
CA LYS A 177 -10.79 0.50 -21.41
C LYS A 177 -9.50 0.38 -22.23
N ASN A 178 -8.37 0.66 -21.59
CA ASN A 178 -7.05 0.58 -22.20
C ASN A 178 -6.16 -0.34 -21.36
N ASP A 179 -5.64 -1.39 -21.99
CA ASP A 179 -4.62 -2.27 -21.40
C ASP A 179 -3.27 -1.87 -21.97
N LEU A 180 -2.37 -1.41 -21.11
CA LEU A 180 -1.02 -1.01 -21.49
C LEU A 180 -0.02 -1.99 -20.91
N VAL A 181 0.95 -2.38 -21.73
CA VAL A 181 2.00 -3.31 -21.32
C VAL A 181 3.03 -2.59 -20.45
N ALA A 182 3.64 -3.30 -19.49
CA ALA A 182 4.59 -2.73 -18.54
C ALA A 182 5.71 -1.92 -19.22
N HIS A 183 6.34 -2.45 -20.29
CA HIS A 183 7.40 -1.72 -20.98
C HIS A 183 6.94 -0.37 -21.57
N GLN A 184 5.71 -0.31 -22.12
CA GLN A 184 5.16 0.91 -22.72
C GLN A 184 4.92 1.99 -21.66
N ILE A 185 4.46 1.59 -20.47
CA ILE A 185 4.25 2.50 -19.35
C ILE A 185 5.59 3.00 -18.82
N HIS A 186 6.58 2.12 -18.71
CA HIS A 186 7.90 2.45 -18.18
C HIS A 186 8.71 3.40 -19.06
N GLU A 187 8.56 3.25 -20.38
CA GLU A 187 9.16 4.13 -21.37
C GLU A 187 8.59 5.56 -21.28
N TYR A 188 7.28 5.68 -21.06
CA TYR A 188 6.62 6.98 -20.88
C TYR A 188 6.87 7.59 -19.49
N ASP A 189 6.72 6.79 -18.43
CA ASP A 189 6.95 7.19 -17.03
C ASP A 189 7.66 6.06 -16.26
N PRO A 190 8.98 6.20 -16.01
CA PRO A 190 9.80 5.19 -15.35
C PRO A 190 9.46 4.95 -13.87
N CYS A 191 8.63 5.79 -13.25
CA CYS A 191 8.17 5.61 -11.87
C CYS A 191 6.80 4.90 -11.83
N ARG A 192 6.03 4.95 -12.92
CA ARG A 192 4.61 4.56 -12.91
C ARG A 192 4.41 3.06 -12.71
N VAL A 193 5.19 2.23 -13.38
CA VAL A 193 5.12 0.77 -13.24
C VAL A 193 5.39 0.38 -11.78
N PHE A 194 6.48 0.89 -11.21
CA PHE A 194 6.85 0.61 -9.83
C PHE A 194 5.78 1.08 -8.83
N TRP A 195 5.18 2.26 -9.07
CA TRP A 195 4.08 2.77 -8.26
C TRP A 195 2.84 1.86 -8.32
N LEU A 196 2.46 1.38 -9.50
CA LEU A 196 1.29 0.50 -9.68
C LEU A 196 1.49 -0.83 -8.94
N ILE A 197 2.68 -1.42 -9.07
CA ILE A 197 3.06 -2.67 -8.39
C ILE A 197 3.04 -2.47 -6.87
N THR A 198 3.67 -1.40 -6.37
CA THR A 198 3.71 -1.09 -4.93
C THR A 198 2.32 -0.80 -4.37
N SER A 199 1.48 -0.09 -5.12
CA SER A 199 0.09 0.15 -4.76
C SER A 199 -0.73 -1.15 -4.68
N GLY A 200 -0.45 -2.11 -5.58
CA GLY A 200 -1.03 -3.45 -5.54
C GLY A 200 -0.60 -4.23 -4.30
N ALA A 201 0.72 -4.29 -4.03
CA ALA A 201 1.28 -4.96 -2.86
C ALA A 201 0.76 -4.36 -1.54
N LEU A 202 0.61 -3.03 -1.47
CA LEU A 202 -0.01 -2.36 -0.34
C LEU A 202 -1.47 -2.75 -0.15
N LYS A 203 -2.25 -2.99 -1.22
CA LYS A 203 -3.65 -3.43 -1.07
C LYS A 203 -3.72 -4.75 -0.31
N GLU A 204 -2.86 -5.71 -0.64
CA GLU A 204 -2.81 -7.02 0.01
C GLU A 204 -2.39 -6.92 1.48
N HIS A 205 -1.33 -6.16 1.78
CA HIS A 205 -0.86 -5.97 3.15
C HIS A 205 -1.77 -5.09 4.01
N VAL A 206 -2.29 -3.99 3.44
CA VAL A 206 -3.12 -3.02 4.15
C VAL A 206 -4.51 -3.57 4.42
N TYR A 207 -5.08 -4.51 3.65
CA TYR A 207 -6.35 -5.13 4.05
C TYR A 207 -6.31 -5.82 5.43
N ARG A 208 -5.11 -6.18 5.91
CA ARG A 208 -4.90 -6.71 7.28
C ARG A 208 -4.79 -5.61 8.35
N SER A 209 -4.58 -4.35 7.97
CA SER A 209 -4.39 -3.21 8.87
C SER A 209 -5.42 -2.11 8.58
N ASN A 210 -6.11 -1.55 9.57
CA ASN A 210 -7.14 -0.51 9.35
C ASN A 210 -6.60 0.86 8.82
N LEU A 211 -5.40 0.91 8.25
CA LEU A 211 -4.76 2.12 7.73
C LEU A 211 -5.26 2.48 6.32
N PRO A 212 -5.46 3.77 6.00
CA PRO A 212 -5.84 4.16 4.65
C PRO A 212 -4.68 4.00 3.67
N ARG A 213 -4.85 3.16 2.63
CA ARG A 213 -3.86 2.94 1.54
C ARG A 213 -3.34 4.25 0.93
N ARG A 214 -4.23 5.23 0.77
CA ARG A 214 -3.90 6.54 0.19
C ARG A 214 -2.83 7.27 0.99
N THR A 215 -2.91 7.22 2.31
CA THR A 215 -1.93 7.84 3.21
C THR A 215 -0.56 7.16 3.13
N CYS A 216 -0.51 5.84 2.91
CA CYS A 216 0.76 5.15 2.68
C CYS A 216 1.39 5.54 1.33
N LEU A 217 0.58 5.68 0.28
CA LEU A 217 1.07 6.10 -1.05
C LEU A 217 1.53 7.56 -1.09
N GLU A 218 0.92 8.46 -0.33
CA GLU A 218 1.40 9.84 -0.17
C GLU A 218 2.79 9.91 0.49
N ARG A 219 3.19 8.84 1.18
CA ARG A 219 4.47 8.70 1.88
C ARG A 219 5.51 7.89 1.09
N LEU A 220 5.14 7.42 -0.10
CA LEU A 220 6.02 6.75 -1.04
C LEU A 220 6.55 7.78 -2.03
N HIS A 221 7.86 7.98 -2.06
CA HIS A 221 8.51 8.85 -3.03
C HIS A 221 9.35 8.02 -3.98
N LEU A 222 9.10 8.15 -5.28
CA LEU A 222 9.79 7.41 -6.33
C LEU A 222 10.58 8.39 -7.19
N PHE A 223 11.84 8.08 -7.42
CA PHE A 223 12.73 8.86 -8.28
C PHE A 223 13.29 7.96 -9.38
N PRO A 224 13.26 8.42 -10.66
CA PRO A 224 13.74 7.62 -11.78
C PRO A 224 15.23 7.35 -11.70
N ASP A 225 15.99 8.33 -11.20
CA ASP A 225 17.45 8.35 -11.12
C ASP A 225 17.88 8.53 -9.64
N ALA A 226 19.19 8.60 -9.40
CA ALA A 226 19.76 8.74 -8.05
C ALA A 226 19.58 10.14 -7.43
N THR A 227 19.07 11.11 -8.20
CA THR A 227 18.93 12.50 -7.75
C THR A 227 17.69 12.68 -6.87
N ILE A 228 17.91 13.00 -5.60
CA ILE A 228 16.86 13.24 -4.61
C ILE A 228 16.92 14.70 -4.15
N PRO A 229 15.77 15.39 -3.96
CA PRO A 229 15.73 16.71 -3.35
C PRO A 229 16.38 16.77 -1.95
N ASP A 230 17.07 17.88 -1.65
CA ASP A 230 17.81 18.05 -0.40
C ASP A 230 16.96 17.89 0.86
N PHE A 231 15.70 18.30 0.82
CA PHE A 231 14.79 18.20 1.98
C PHE A 231 14.48 16.75 2.36
N LEU A 232 14.44 15.82 1.38
CA LEU A 232 14.29 14.40 1.66
C LEU A 232 15.63 13.83 2.12
N LYS A 233 16.73 14.19 1.44
CA LYS A 233 18.07 13.70 1.75
C LYS A 233 18.48 13.95 3.20
N LYS A 234 18.11 15.10 3.78
CA LYS A 234 18.37 15.44 5.20
C LYS A 234 17.55 14.62 6.20
N ASN A 235 16.42 14.05 5.78
CA ASN A 235 15.47 13.37 6.67
C ASN A 235 15.55 11.84 6.60
N ILE A 236 16.32 11.28 5.66
CA ILE A 236 16.52 9.84 5.52
C ILE A 236 17.35 9.35 6.72
N GLY A 237 16.80 8.39 7.47
CA GLY A 237 17.44 7.85 8.66
C GLY A 237 17.97 6.42 8.50
N ASN A 238 17.53 5.69 7.47
CA ASN A 238 17.88 4.29 7.28
C ASN A 238 17.92 3.92 5.78
N GLN A 239 18.87 3.07 5.38
CA GLN A 239 18.94 2.49 4.05
C GLN A 239 18.57 1.01 4.12
N LEU A 240 17.54 0.62 3.36
CA LEU A 240 17.13 -0.77 3.25
C LEU A 240 18.10 -1.52 2.35
N GLU A 241 18.38 -2.76 2.72
CA GLU A 241 19.13 -3.68 1.87
C GLU A 241 18.38 -3.94 0.56
N GLN A 242 19.13 -4.14 -0.52
CA GLN A 242 18.58 -4.62 -1.77
C GLN A 242 18.00 -6.03 -1.60
N VAL A 243 17.00 -6.38 -2.41
CA VAL A 243 16.30 -7.66 -2.30
C VAL A 243 17.13 -8.78 -2.91
N GLN A 244 17.71 -8.51 -4.07
CA GLN A 244 18.51 -9.48 -4.83
C GLN A 244 19.93 -8.99 -5.03
N THR A 245 20.85 -9.94 -5.08
CA THR A 245 22.25 -9.68 -5.38
C THR A 245 22.39 -9.35 -6.87
N VAL A 246 23.06 -8.24 -7.16
CA VAL A 246 23.35 -7.85 -8.54
C VAL A 246 24.51 -8.69 -9.06
N HIS A 247 24.25 -9.53 -10.05
CA HIS A 247 25.27 -10.37 -10.66
C HIS A 247 26.25 -9.54 -11.50
N LYS A 248 27.55 -9.85 -11.40
CA LYS A 248 28.58 -9.27 -12.26
C LYS A 248 28.43 -9.78 -13.69
N LYS A 249 28.52 -8.90 -14.69
CA LYS A 249 28.62 -9.32 -16.10
C LYS A 249 29.99 -9.92 -16.35
N SER A 250 30.14 -10.69 -17.43
CA SER A 250 31.43 -11.26 -17.82
C SER A 250 32.53 -10.19 -17.94
N THR A 251 32.16 -8.99 -18.42
CA THR A 251 33.03 -7.81 -18.55
C THR A 251 33.54 -7.26 -17.23
N ASP A 252 32.83 -7.49 -16.13
CA ASP A 252 33.09 -6.83 -14.84
C ASP A 252 34.05 -7.64 -13.95
N TYR A 253 34.40 -8.87 -14.36
CA TYR A 253 35.39 -9.71 -13.68
C TYR A 253 36.80 -9.24 -13.97
N THR A 254 37.63 -9.13 -12.92
CA THR A 254 39.06 -8.81 -13.07
C THR A 254 39.81 -9.99 -13.69
N GLU A 255 40.97 -9.71 -14.29
CA GLU A 255 41.80 -10.75 -14.90
C GLU A 255 42.26 -11.78 -13.85
N GLU A 256 42.51 -11.35 -12.61
CA GLU A 256 42.83 -12.23 -11.48
C GLU A 256 41.68 -13.18 -11.13
N GLU A 257 40.44 -12.67 -11.04
CA GLU A 257 39.24 -13.48 -10.79
C GLU A 257 39.03 -14.51 -11.90
N ARG A 258 39.29 -14.12 -13.17
CA ARG A 258 39.22 -15.02 -14.33
C ARG A 258 40.32 -16.07 -14.33
N ALA A 259 41.55 -15.71 -13.99
CA ALA A 259 42.69 -16.63 -13.93
C ALA A 259 42.54 -17.65 -12.80
N LYS A 260 41.89 -17.26 -11.69
CA LYS A 260 41.55 -18.16 -10.58
C LYS A 260 40.53 -19.22 -10.98
N PHE A 261 39.69 -18.94 -11.98
CA PHE A 261 38.71 -19.90 -12.47
C PHE A 261 39.39 -20.97 -13.34
N PRO A 262 39.38 -22.26 -12.93
CA PRO A 262 40.06 -23.30 -13.68
C PRO A 262 39.41 -23.52 -15.05
N ARG A 263 40.24 -23.73 -16.09
CA ARG A 263 39.73 -24.10 -17.41
C ARG A 263 39.15 -25.52 -17.35
N MET A 264 37.85 -25.64 -17.61
CA MET A 264 37.14 -26.92 -17.57
C MET A 264 37.43 -27.80 -18.79
N PHE A 265 37.76 -27.19 -19.93
CA PHE A 265 38.00 -27.89 -21.19
C PHE A 265 39.37 -27.52 -21.74
N LYS A 266 40.09 -28.53 -22.23
CA LYS A 266 41.27 -28.34 -23.09
C LYS A 266 40.78 -28.43 -24.52
N LEU A 267 40.90 -27.35 -25.27
CA LEU A 267 40.60 -27.34 -26.70
C LEU A 267 41.70 -28.13 -27.42
N SER A 268 41.34 -28.91 -28.44
CA SER A 268 42.31 -29.59 -29.31
C SER A 268 43.16 -28.57 -30.06
N GLU A 269 44.36 -28.95 -30.48
CA GLU A 269 45.22 -28.08 -31.31
C GLU A 269 44.54 -27.73 -32.64
N ASP A 270 43.68 -28.62 -33.16
CA ASP A 270 42.87 -28.40 -34.37
C ASP A 270 41.56 -27.60 -34.11
N HIS A 271 41.35 -27.06 -32.90
CA HIS A 271 40.11 -26.37 -32.57
C HIS A 271 40.06 -24.96 -33.17
N ILE A 272 39.31 -24.82 -34.26
CA ILE A 272 39.07 -23.55 -34.94
C ILE A 272 38.08 -22.71 -34.12
N LEU A 273 38.54 -21.55 -33.64
CA LEU A 273 37.67 -20.53 -33.04
C LEU A 273 37.00 -19.74 -34.17
N ASP A 274 35.87 -20.26 -34.65
CA ASP A 274 35.07 -19.83 -35.81
C ASP A 274 34.59 -18.36 -35.80
N TRP A 275 34.89 -17.60 -34.74
CA TRP A 275 34.41 -16.24 -34.50
C TRP A 275 35.49 -15.15 -34.55
N GLN A 276 36.78 -15.51 -34.71
CA GLN A 276 37.88 -14.55 -34.81
C GLN A 276 38.28 -14.24 -36.25
N GLU A 277 38.10 -15.21 -37.15
CA GLU A 277 38.27 -15.06 -38.59
C GLU A 277 37.08 -15.76 -39.26
N PRO A 278 36.32 -15.10 -40.16
CA PRO A 278 35.32 -15.81 -40.94
C PRO A 278 36.06 -16.88 -41.76
N LEU A 279 35.65 -18.14 -41.62
CA LEU A 279 36.09 -19.18 -42.54
C LEU A 279 35.83 -18.67 -43.96
N GLU A 280 36.88 -18.56 -44.77
CA GLU A 280 36.69 -18.43 -46.21
C GLU A 280 35.86 -19.65 -46.62
N THR A 281 34.61 -19.42 -47.04
CA THR A 281 33.87 -20.49 -47.70
C THR A 281 34.75 -20.95 -48.86
N PRO A 282 35.22 -22.21 -48.87
CA PRO A 282 35.99 -22.69 -50.00
C PRO A 282 35.15 -22.40 -51.25
N ALA A 283 35.75 -21.75 -52.24
CA ALA A 283 35.12 -21.57 -53.53
C ALA A 283 34.75 -22.96 -54.02
N TRP A 284 33.48 -23.30 -53.87
CA TRP A 284 32.80 -24.53 -54.24
C TRP A 284 33.46 -25.21 -55.46
N GLU A 285 34.51 -25.97 -55.27
CA GLU A 285 34.67 -27.19 -56.04
C GLU A 285 33.45 -28.01 -55.66
N ARG A 286 32.46 -27.98 -56.54
CA ARG A 286 31.23 -28.77 -56.40
C ARG A 286 31.71 -30.16 -56.03
N TYR A 287 31.38 -30.62 -54.83
CA TYR A 287 31.42 -32.03 -54.53
C TYR A 287 30.45 -32.69 -55.53
N VAL A 288 30.99 -33.12 -56.67
CA VAL A 288 30.23 -33.86 -57.67
C VAL A 288 29.99 -35.22 -57.03
N ILE A 289 28.82 -35.39 -56.44
CA ILE A 289 28.37 -36.70 -55.98
C ILE A 289 28.43 -37.62 -57.20
N PRO A 290 29.24 -38.71 -57.17
CA PRO A 290 29.30 -39.66 -58.26
C PRO A 290 27.88 -40.12 -58.60
N GLU A 291 27.55 -40.23 -59.88
CA GLU A 291 26.19 -40.53 -60.35
C GLU A 291 25.56 -41.76 -59.65
N LYS A 292 26.40 -42.70 -59.23
CA LYS A 292 26.03 -43.95 -58.56
C LYS A 292 25.44 -43.75 -57.15
N ASP A 293 25.74 -42.63 -56.48
CA ASP A 293 25.32 -42.35 -55.11
C ASP A 293 24.13 -41.38 -55.02
N LYS A 294 23.64 -40.88 -56.16
CA LYS A 294 22.45 -40.03 -56.21
C LYS A 294 21.20 -40.90 -56.00
N LYS A 295 20.67 -40.92 -54.77
CA LYS A 295 19.35 -41.51 -54.50
C LYS A 295 18.27 -40.79 -55.34
N PRO A 296 17.30 -41.52 -55.92
CA PRO A 296 16.21 -40.89 -56.67
C PRO A 296 15.43 -39.95 -55.75
N ARG A 297 15.25 -38.69 -56.17
CA ARG A 297 14.48 -37.69 -55.41
C ARG A 297 13.01 -38.11 -55.40
N VAL A 298 12.50 -38.43 -54.22
CA VAL A 298 11.06 -38.59 -54.00
C VAL A 298 10.43 -37.20 -54.09
N VAL A 299 9.67 -36.96 -55.16
CA VAL A 299 8.92 -35.73 -55.35
C VAL A 299 7.65 -35.81 -54.49
N VAL A 300 7.69 -35.22 -53.30
CA VAL A 300 6.48 -35.01 -52.50
C VAL A 300 5.76 -33.78 -53.07
N LYS A 301 4.66 -33.99 -53.79
CA LYS A 301 3.76 -32.89 -54.21
C LYS A 301 3.15 -32.25 -52.98
N ALA A 302 3.49 -30.98 -52.73
CA ALA A 302 2.78 -30.14 -51.79
C ALA A 302 1.33 -29.96 -52.28
N LYS A 303 0.37 -30.58 -51.59
CA LYS A 303 -1.05 -30.19 -51.74
C LYS A 303 -1.19 -28.79 -51.14
N GLY A 304 -1.41 -27.81 -52.01
CA GLY A 304 -1.95 -26.52 -51.62
C GLY A 304 -3.29 -26.74 -50.91
N GLY A 305 -3.34 -26.37 -49.63
CA GLY A 305 -4.56 -26.41 -48.84
C GLY A 305 -5.42 -25.21 -49.16
N ASP A 306 -6.48 -25.44 -49.94
CA ASP A 306 -7.60 -24.54 -50.09
C ASP A 306 -8.28 -24.29 -48.73
N LYS A 307 -8.49 -23.01 -48.45
CA LYS A 307 -9.30 -22.52 -47.33
C LYS A 307 -10.79 -22.55 -47.73
N GLU A 308 -11.48 -23.69 -47.67
CA GLU A 308 -12.96 -23.65 -47.65
C GLU A 308 -13.65 -24.97 -47.23
N ALA A 309 -13.58 -25.38 -45.96
CA ALA A 309 -14.56 -26.32 -45.37
C ALA A 309 -14.29 -26.60 -43.87
N ALA A 310 -14.61 -25.66 -42.97
CA ALA A 310 -14.74 -25.99 -41.53
C ALA A 310 -15.63 -25.01 -40.74
N ARG A 311 -16.61 -24.38 -41.40
CA ARG A 311 -17.68 -23.63 -40.73
C ARG A 311 -19.01 -24.35 -40.93
N LYS A 312 -19.14 -25.53 -40.32
CA LYS A 312 -20.41 -26.23 -40.03
C LYS A 312 -20.10 -27.42 -39.11
N GLY A 313 -20.63 -27.39 -37.88
CA GLY A 313 -20.79 -28.59 -37.06
C GLY A 313 -20.01 -28.66 -35.73
N LYS A 314 -20.33 -27.77 -34.78
CA LYS A 314 -20.47 -28.15 -33.35
C LYS A 314 -21.68 -27.39 -32.78
N LYS A 315 -22.84 -28.02 -32.90
CA LYS A 315 -23.75 -28.19 -31.77
C LYS A 315 -23.21 -29.36 -30.96
#